data_AF-A0A701UUU7-F1
#
_entry.id   AF-A0A701UUU7-F1
#
_cell.length_a   1.000
_cell.length_b   1.000
_cell.length_c   1.000
_cell.angle_alpha   90.00
_cell.angle_beta   90.00
_cell.angle_gamma   90.00
#
_symmetry.space_group_name_H-M   'P 1'
#
loop_
_entity.id
_entity.type
_entity.pdbx_description
1 polymer ?
#
loop_
_entity_poly.entity_id
_entity_poly.type
_entity_poly.pdbx_seq_one_letter_code
_entity_poly.pdbx_strand_id
1 'polypeptide(L)'
;MGRDDPQFNLRLPYELKEKLKQRAKSNGRSLNAELVQIVTEAISKPSPVSGYRDEAERIADEQSELVKKMVFDTLKDLYKKPT
;
A
#
# COMPACT_ATOMS: atom_id res chain seq x y z
N MET A 1 -23.31 2.24 24.95
CA MET A 1 -22.12 1.99 24.10
C MET A 1 -21.93 3.21 23.22
N GLY A 2 -21.03 4.11 23.61
CA GLY A 2 -20.75 5.34 22.88
C GLY A 2 -20.09 5.00 21.55
N ARG A 3 -20.56 5.59 20.46
CA ARG A 3 -19.84 5.60 19.19
C ARG A 3 -18.64 6.52 19.37
N ASP A 4 -17.50 5.94 19.72
CA ASP A 4 -16.24 6.64 20.04
C ASP A 4 -15.45 7.03 18.77
N ASP A 5 -16.15 7.18 17.64
CA ASP A 5 -15.51 7.61 16.39
C ASP A 5 -15.38 9.15 16.39
N PRO A 6 -14.16 9.71 16.33
CA PRO A 6 -13.96 11.15 16.28
C PRO A 6 -14.61 11.74 15.02
N GLN A 7 -15.60 12.61 15.20
CA GLN A 7 -16.28 13.26 14.08
C GLN A 7 -15.44 14.45 13.56
N PHE A 8 -14.91 14.32 12.35
CA PHE A 8 -14.15 15.38 11.70
C PHE A 8 -15.01 16.17 10.72
N ASN A 9 -15.02 17.50 10.86
CA ASN A 9 -15.71 18.39 9.92
C ASN A 9 -14.79 18.77 8.76
N LEU A 10 -14.81 17.98 7.69
CA LEU A 10 -13.99 18.21 6.50
C LEU A 10 -14.62 19.28 5.59
N ARG A 11 -13.89 20.37 5.33
CA ARG A 11 -14.28 21.36 4.31
C ARG A 11 -13.66 20.98 2.97
N LEU A 12 -14.53 20.61 2.02
CA LEU A 12 -14.14 20.27 0.65
C LEU A 12 -14.60 21.37 -0.32
N PRO A 13 -13.77 21.77 -1.30
CA PRO A 13 -14.24 22.56 -2.43
C PRO A 13 -15.33 21.79 -3.20
N TYR A 14 -16.27 22.53 -3.78
CA TYR A 14 -17.49 21.98 -4.39
C TYR A 14 -17.19 20.90 -5.44
N GLU A 15 -16.20 21.13 -6.30
CA GLU A 15 -15.78 20.18 -7.33
C GLU A 15 -15.31 18.82 -6.79
N LEU A 16 -14.56 18.82 -5.67
CA LEU A 16 -14.10 17.58 -5.06
C LEU A 16 -15.25 16.80 -4.42
N LYS A 17 -16.19 17.50 -3.80
CA LYS A 17 -17.38 16.88 -3.21
C LYS A 17 -18.24 16.20 -4.27
N GLU A 18 -18.43 16.82 -5.44
CA GLU A 18 -19.20 16.22 -6.53
C GLU A 18 -18.51 14.98 -7.12
N LYS A 19 -17.20 15.05 -7.40
CA LYS A 19 -16.43 13.89 -7.89
C LYS A 19 -16.49 12.71 -6.91
N LEU A 20 -16.36 13.00 -5.61
CA LEU A 20 -16.47 11.96 -4.57
C LEU A 20 -17.89 11.38 -4.50
N LYS A 21 -18.93 12.21 -4.62
CA LYS A 21 -20.33 11.77 -4.63
C LYS A 21 -20.64 10.87 -5.83
N GLN A 22 -20.13 11.23 -7.01
CA GLN A 22 -20.28 10.42 -8.22
C GLN A 22 -19.57 9.07 -8.06
N ARG A 23 -18.33 9.07 -7.58
CA ARG A 23 -17.56 7.84 -7.34
C ARG A 23 -18.24 6.93 -6.30
N ALA A 24 -18.71 7.50 -5.20
CA ALA A 24 -19.45 6.78 -4.17
C ALA A 24 -20.74 6.16 -4.74
N LYS A 25 -21.48 6.90 -5.57
CA LYS A 25 -22.70 6.41 -6.24
C LYS A 25 -22.38 5.24 -7.19
N SER A 26 -21.30 5.33 -7.95
CA SER A 26 -20.85 4.24 -8.85
C SER A 26 -20.40 3.00 -8.08
N ASN A 27 -19.77 3.17 -6.92
CA ASN A 27 -19.34 2.07 -6.05
C ASN A 27 -20.43 1.56 -5.10
N GLY A 28 -21.65 2.14 -5.13
CA GLY A 28 -22.75 1.76 -4.24
C GLY A 28 -22.48 2.05 -2.75
N ARG A 29 -21.52 2.92 -2.44
CA ARG A 29 -21.12 3.27 -1.07
C ARG A 29 -21.68 4.63 -0.66
N SER A 30 -21.85 4.83 0.64
CA SER A 30 -22.14 6.17 1.17
C SER A 30 -20.90 7.06 1.00
N LEU A 31 -21.12 8.37 0.88
CA LEU A 31 -20.04 9.36 0.78
C LEU A 31 -19.03 9.22 1.93
N ASN A 32 -19.50 8.92 3.15
CA ASN A 32 -18.64 8.77 4.31
C ASN A 32 -17.84 7.46 4.26
N ALA A 33 -18.46 6.35 3.86
CA ALA A 33 -17.78 5.07 3.70
C ALA A 33 -16.69 5.13 2.62
N GLU A 34 -16.97 5.82 1.50
CA GLU A 34 -15.97 6.02 0.44
C GLU A 34 -14.83 6.93 0.92
N LEU A 35 -15.13 7.99 1.68
CA LEU A 35 -14.09 8.86 2.25
C LEU A 35 -13.19 8.09 3.22
N VAL A 36 -13.79 7.31 4.13
CA VAL A 36 -13.05 6.45 5.06
C VAL A 36 -12.19 5.47 4.28
N GLN A 37 -12.72 4.79 3.27
CA GLN A 37 -11.93 3.86 2.48
C GLN A 37 -10.80 4.54 1.71
N ILE A 38 -11.02 5.71 1.11
CA ILE A 38 -9.97 6.45 0.42
C ILE A 38 -8.88 6.87 1.41
N VAL A 39 -9.24 7.30 2.61
CA VAL A 39 -8.28 7.66 3.66
C VAL A 39 -7.53 6.44 4.15
N THR A 40 -8.23 5.33 4.46
CA THR A 40 -7.62 4.05 4.83
C THR A 40 -6.71 3.55 3.72
N GLU A 41 -7.11 3.67 2.46
CA GLU A 41 -6.32 3.27 1.31
C GLU A 41 -5.13 4.21 1.10
N ALA A 42 -5.25 5.52 1.31
CA ALA A 42 -4.13 6.45 1.20
C ALA A 42 -3.12 6.30 2.36
N ILE A 43 -3.58 5.83 3.52
CA ILE A 43 -2.72 5.49 4.67
C ILE A 43 -2.11 4.09 4.49
N SER A 44 -2.88 3.11 4.01
CA SER A 44 -2.46 1.69 3.88
C SER A 44 -1.75 1.36 2.57
N LYS A 45 -2.02 2.12 1.50
CA LYS A 45 -1.13 2.23 0.35
C LYS A 45 -0.31 3.44 0.65
N PRO A 46 0.80 3.27 1.34
CA PRO A 46 1.65 4.41 1.49
C PRO A 46 2.02 4.74 -0.01
N SER A 47 1.94 6.00 -0.43
CA SER A 47 2.34 6.55 -1.76
C SER A 47 3.76 6.14 -2.18
N PRO A 48 4.12 5.67 -3.38
CA PRO A 48 5.53 5.37 -3.72
C PRO A 48 6.42 6.62 -3.54
N VAL A 49 6.91 6.82 -2.33
CA VAL A 49 7.91 7.79 -1.96
C VAL A 49 9.21 7.11 -2.30
N SER A 50 10.15 7.89 -2.80
CA SER A 50 11.54 7.55 -3.08
C SER A 50 12.33 7.05 -1.83
N GLY A 51 11.76 6.18 -0.99
CA GLY A 51 12.37 5.67 0.24
C GLY A 51 11.53 4.59 0.91
N TYR A 52 12.25 3.59 1.45
CA TYR A 52 11.78 2.43 2.21
C TYR A 52 10.85 2.83 3.36
N ARG A 53 9.81 2.03 3.58
CA ARG A 53 8.70 2.38 4.49
C ARG A 53 8.66 1.69 5.80
N ASP A 54 9.12 0.47 5.82
CA ASP A 54 9.23 -0.33 7.00
C ASP A 54 10.62 -0.96 7.01
N GLU A 55 11.23 -1.02 8.19
CA GLU A 55 12.50 -1.74 8.41
C GLU A 55 12.37 -3.18 7.87
N ALA A 56 11.17 -3.77 7.95
CA ALA A 56 10.84 -5.06 7.37
C ALA A 56 10.92 -5.11 5.82
N GLU A 57 10.50 -4.05 5.10
CA GLU A 57 10.63 -3.98 3.64
C GLU A 57 12.08 -3.76 3.21
N ARG A 58 12.85 -2.95 3.97
CA ARG A 58 14.29 -2.79 3.74
C ARG A 58 15.03 -4.11 3.93
N ILE A 59 14.74 -4.81 5.04
CA ILE A 59 15.32 -6.13 5.31
C ILE A 59 14.88 -7.12 4.24
N ALA A 60 13.62 -7.11 3.79
CA ALA A 60 13.16 -8.02 2.75
C ALA A 60 13.89 -7.82 1.41
N ASP A 61 14.14 -6.58 1.01
CA ASP A 61 14.90 -6.28 -0.22
C ASP A 61 16.38 -6.69 -0.08
N GLU A 62 16.99 -6.40 1.08
CA GLU A 62 18.37 -6.80 1.38
C GLU A 62 18.53 -8.34 1.43
N GLN A 63 17.58 -9.04 2.05
CA GLN A 63 17.54 -10.49 2.06
C GLN A 63 17.26 -11.08 0.67
N SER A 64 16.42 -10.44 -0.15
CA SER A 64 16.12 -10.88 -1.52
C SER A 64 17.38 -10.91 -2.40
N GLU A 65 18.22 -9.87 -2.33
CA GLU A 65 19.48 -9.83 -3.09
C GLU A 65 20.49 -10.88 -2.61
N LEU A 66 20.59 -11.09 -1.28
CA LEU A 66 21.43 -12.15 -0.71
C LEU A 66 20.96 -13.55 -1.13
N VAL A 67 19.65 -13.79 -1.09
CA VAL A 67 19.05 -15.07 -1.49
C VAL A 67 19.24 -15.32 -2.98
N LYS A 68 19.04 -14.32 -3.85
CA LYS A 68 19.31 -14.45 -5.30
C LYS A 68 20.75 -14.84 -5.56
N LYS A 69 21.70 -14.21 -4.87
CA LYS A 69 23.13 -14.51 -5.02
C LYS A 69 23.46 -15.93 -4.53
N MET A 70 22.96 -16.33 -3.36
CA MET A 70 23.15 -17.70 -2.86
C MET A 70 22.55 -18.75 -3.79
N VAL A 71 21.34 -18.52 -4.30
CA VAL A 71 20.68 -19.41 -5.26
C VAL A 71 21.50 -19.47 -6.55
N PHE A 72 22.01 -18.34 -7.04
CA PHE A 72 22.84 -18.31 -8.24
C PHE A 72 24.15 -19.07 -8.05
N ASP A 73 24.87 -18.86 -6.95
CA ASP A 73 26.13 -19.56 -6.68
C ASP A 73 25.91 -21.07 -6.46
N THR A 74 24.86 -21.46 -5.73
CA THR A 74 24.53 -22.88 -5.54
C THR A 74 24.14 -23.56 -6.85
N LEU A 75 23.33 -22.91 -7.69
CA LEU A 75 23.00 -23.43 -9.02
C LEU A 75 24.25 -23.50 -9.91
N LYS A 76 25.11 -22.49 -9.87
CA LYS A 76 26.37 -22.49 -10.64
C LYS A 76 27.29 -23.63 -10.23
N ASP A 77 27.36 -23.96 -8.94
CA ASP A 77 28.14 -25.09 -8.45
C ASP A 77 27.50 -26.43 -8.82
N LEU A 78 26.17 -26.53 -8.71
CA LEU A 78 25.40 -27.74 -9.04
C LEU A 78 25.39 -28.03 -10.55
N TYR A 79 25.43 -27.00 -11.40
CA TYR A 79 25.51 -27.11 -12.85
C TYR A 79 26.94 -27.04 -13.42
N LYS A 80 27.96 -26.82 -12.57
CA LYS A 80 29.35 -27.14 -12.93
C LYS A 80 29.49 -28.67 -12.96
N LYS A 81 29.11 -29.26 -14.08
CA LYS A 81 29.44 -30.65 -14.39
C LYS A 81 30.95 -30.86 -14.18
N PRO A 82 31.38 -31.92 -13.47
CA PRO A 82 32.74 -32.39 -13.60
C PRO A 82 32.91 -32.83 -15.05
N THR A 83 33.76 -32.12 -15.79
CA THR A 83 34.32 -32.60 -17.05
C THR A 83 35.74 -33.03 -16.76
#